data_AF-A0A960G5P0-F1
#
_entry.id   AF-A0A960G5P0-F1
#
_cell.length_a   1.000
_cell.length_b   1.000
_cell.length_c   1.000
_cell.angle_alpha   90.00
_cell.angle_beta   90.00
_cell.angle_gamma   90.00
#
_symmetry.space_group_name_H-M   'P 1'
#
loop_
_entity.id
_entity.type
_entity.pdbx_description
1 polymer ?
#
loop_
_entity_poly.entity_id
_entity_poly.type
_entity_poly.pdbx_seq_one_letter_code
_entity_poly.pdbx_strand_id
1 'polypeptide(L)'
;MRSDVARFFRALRSVVGGEPLAYLWVPEWHKSGHGLHVHFAVGRYVPRGQIDDAWGHGFVHIKRLDDMPVGSGRLAEGRRAAGYLSKYVGKSFDEPAERVAGLHRYEVAQGFTPRAVRLSGVSAVDVHDQAVEHMGGVLPERSWSSAGVEGWQGPPAVWFSWA
;
A
#
# COMPACT_ATOMS: atom_id res chain seq x y z
N MET A 1 -14.99 8.85 -11.15
CA MET A 1 -14.14 8.81 -9.95
C MET A 1 -12.91 7.91 -10.09
N ARG A 2 -13.02 6.57 -10.02
CA ARG A 2 -11.87 5.68 -10.32
C ARG A 2 -11.31 5.91 -11.74
N SER A 3 -12.20 6.25 -12.67
CA SER A 3 -11.86 6.74 -14.01
C SER A 3 -10.97 7.98 -14.02
N ASP A 4 -11.19 8.92 -13.10
CA ASP A 4 -10.46 10.19 -13.02
C ASP A 4 -9.09 9.95 -12.38
N VAL A 5 -9.01 9.10 -11.36
CA VAL A 5 -7.73 8.61 -10.81
C VAL A 5 -6.92 7.86 -11.88
N ALA A 6 -7.59 7.03 -12.69
CA ALA A 6 -6.92 6.36 -13.81
C ALA A 6 -6.45 7.36 -14.89
N ARG A 7 -7.22 8.41 -15.18
CA ARG A 7 -6.81 9.48 -16.10
C ARG A 7 -5.60 10.23 -15.55
N PHE A 8 -5.60 10.55 -14.26
CA PHE A 8 -4.49 11.16 -13.56
C PHE A 8 -3.20 10.37 -13.71
N PHE A 9 -3.19 9.07 -13.37
CA PHE A 9 -1.96 8.28 -13.48
C PHE A 9 -1.48 8.11 -14.93
N ARG A 10 -2.40 8.10 -15.91
CA ARG A 10 -2.02 8.11 -17.34
C ARG A 10 -1.39 9.44 -17.75
N ALA A 11 -1.96 10.57 -17.32
CA ALA A 11 -1.43 11.90 -17.57
C ALA A 11 -0.06 12.08 -16.90
N LEU A 12 0.03 11.71 -15.61
CA LEU A 12 1.26 11.75 -14.84
C LEU A 12 2.36 10.96 -15.51
N ARG A 13 2.07 9.72 -15.96
CA ARG A 13 3.02 8.91 -16.72
C ARG A 13 3.52 9.64 -17.96
N SER A 14 2.65 10.30 -18.72
CA SER A 14 3.03 11.08 -19.89
C SER A 14 3.97 12.24 -19.54
N VAL A 15 3.66 12.99 -18.48
CA VAL A 15 4.44 14.16 -18.04
C VAL A 15 5.83 13.76 -17.53
N VAL A 16 5.99 12.58 -16.93
CA VAL A 16 7.28 12.09 -16.39
C VAL A 16 8.11 11.27 -17.40
N GLY A 17 7.74 11.27 -18.68
CA GLY A 17 8.53 10.69 -19.77
C GLY A 17 7.96 9.43 -20.43
N GLY A 18 6.73 9.02 -20.10
CA GLY A 18 6.01 7.95 -20.81
C GLY A 18 6.33 6.51 -20.40
N GLU A 19 7.49 6.27 -19.77
CA GLU A 19 7.91 4.95 -19.27
C GLU A 19 6.96 4.37 -18.21
N PRO A 20 6.96 3.03 -18.00
CA PRO A 20 6.18 2.41 -16.92
C PRO A 20 6.43 3.08 -15.56
N LEU A 21 5.37 3.64 -14.98
CA LEU A 21 5.43 4.36 -13.72
C LEU A 21 4.88 3.50 -12.59
N ALA A 22 5.73 3.05 -11.68
CA ALA A 22 5.32 2.37 -10.46
C ALA A 22 4.53 3.34 -9.57
N TYR A 23 3.31 2.96 -9.19
CA TYR A 23 2.53 3.69 -8.19
C TYR A 23 1.65 2.74 -7.37
N LEU A 24 1.24 3.23 -6.21
CA LEU A 24 0.24 2.66 -5.32
C LEU A 24 -0.69 3.81 -4.88
N TRP A 25 -2.00 3.60 -4.88
CA TRP A 25 -2.93 4.58 -4.31
C TRP A 25 -4.05 3.93 -3.50
N VAL A 26 -4.57 4.69 -2.54
CA VAL A 26 -5.65 4.30 -1.62
C VAL A 26 -6.70 5.42 -1.50
N PRO A 27 -8.01 5.10 -1.60
CA PRO A 27 -9.08 6.06 -1.37
C PRO A 27 -9.31 6.33 0.12
N GLU A 28 -9.65 7.56 0.46
CA GLU A 28 -10.24 7.94 1.75
C GLU A 28 -11.33 8.99 1.48
N TRP A 29 -12.57 8.74 1.90
CA TRP A 29 -13.60 9.79 1.88
C TRP A 29 -13.35 10.82 2.97
N HIS A 30 -13.53 12.09 2.65
CA HIS A 30 -13.41 13.14 3.65
C HIS A 30 -14.61 13.05 4.61
N LYS A 31 -14.33 13.07 5.92
CA LYS A 31 -15.34 12.98 7.00
C LYS A 31 -16.51 13.98 6.91
N SER A 32 -16.36 15.08 6.19
CA SER A 32 -17.42 16.08 5.98
C SER A 32 -18.15 15.95 4.63
N GLY A 33 -17.89 14.89 3.87
CA GLY A 33 -18.53 14.62 2.57
C GLY A 33 -18.07 15.52 1.41
N HIS A 34 -17.11 16.42 1.62
CA HIS A 34 -16.67 17.39 0.60
C HIS A 34 -15.84 16.79 -0.55
N GLY A 35 -15.47 15.51 -0.47
CA GLY A 35 -14.75 14.84 -1.56
C GLY A 35 -13.96 13.63 -1.11
N LEU A 36 -13.19 13.09 -2.04
CA LEU A 36 -12.30 11.95 -1.83
C LEU A 36 -10.85 12.41 -1.84
N HIS A 37 -10.10 11.91 -0.87
CA HIS A 37 -8.66 11.94 -0.87
C HIS A 37 -8.11 10.72 -1.63
N VAL A 38 -7.18 11.00 -2.54
CA VAL A 38 -6.38 9.99 -3.23
C VAL A 38 -4.99 10.05 -2.64
N HIS A 39 -4.70 9.19 -1.66
CA HIS A 39 -3.34 9.09 -1.11
C HIS A 39 -2.54 8.16 -2.02
N PHE A 40 -1.39 8.61 -2.51
CA PHE A 40 -0.59 7.80 -3.40
C PHE A 40 0.91 7.93 -3.12
N ALA A 41 1.64 6.90 -3.56
CA ALA A 41 3.08 6.89 -3.65
C ALA A 41 3.50 6.53 -5.07
N VAL A 42 4.60 7.12 -5.53
CA VAL A 42 5.21 6.87 -6.85
C VAL A 42 6.65 6.41 -6.65
N GLY A 43 7.11 5.47 -7.47
CA GLY A 43 8.44 4.85 -7.35
C GLY A 43 9.62 5.75 -7.77
N ARG A 44 9.39 7.06 -7.92
CA ARG A 44 10.39 8.06 -8.29
C ARG A 44 10.00 9.43 -7.77
N TYR A 45 10.97 10.32 -7.69
CA TYR A 45 10.68 11.73 -7.46
C TYR A 45 9.89 12.32 -8.64
N VAL A 46 8.83 13.06 -8.30
CA VAL A 46 8.02 13.84 -9.25
C VAL A 46 7.86 15.25 -8.68
N PRO A 47 8.27 16.30 -9.40
CA PRO A 47 8.05 17.68 -8.97
C PRO A 47 6.56 17.96 -8.78
N ARG A 48 6.22 18.72 -7.74
CA ARG A 48 4.82 19.07 -7.43
C ARG A 48 4.05 19.62 -8.63
N GLY A 49 4.66 20.54 -9.40
CA GLY A 49 4.00 21.14 -10.56
C GLY A 49 3.54 20.11 -11.60
N GLN A 50 4.31 19.04 -11.82
CA GLN A 50 3.91 17.95 -12.72
C GLN A 50 2.73 17.14 -12.18
N ILE A 51 2.59 17.05 -10.86
CA ILE A 51 1.45 16.41 -10.20
C ILE A 51 0.22 17.29 -10.38
N ASP A 52 0.35 18.60 -10.14
CA ASP A 52 -0.72 19.59 -10.33
C ASP A 52 -1.23 19.58 -11.78
N ASP A 53 -0.32 19.63 -12.75
CA ASP A 53 -0.62 19.59 -14.19
C ASP A 53 -1.35 18.31 -14.60
N ALA A 54 -0.94 17.17 -14.04
CA ALA A 54 -1.55 15.87 -14.35
C ALA A 54 -2.91 15.67 -13.66
N TRP A 55 -3.12 16.26 -12.48
CA TRP A 55 -4.33 16.04 -11.68
C TRP A 55 -5.50 16.85 -12.19
N GLY A 56 -5.33 18.16 -12.42
CA GLY A 56 -6.38 19.02 -12.99
C GLY A 56 -7.66 19.15 -12.15
N HIS A 57 -7.65 18.68 -10.89
CA HIS A 57 -8.80 18.69 -9.99
C HIS A 57 -8.38 19.15 -8.58
N GLY A 58 -9.30 19.73 -7.80
CA GLY A 58 -9.14 19.92 -6.35
C GLY A 58 -7.77 20.44 -5.87
N PHE A 59 -7.24 19.85 -4.80
CA PHE A 59 -6.01 20.26 -4.15
C PHE A 59 -4.98 19.13 -4.10
N VAL A 60 -3.72 19.45 -4.35
CA VAL A 60 -2.58 18.54 -4.15
C VAL A 60 -1.85 18.93 -2.88
N HIS A 61 -1.71 17.97 -1.96
CA HIS A 61 -0.93 18.12 -0.73
C HIS A 61 0.17 17.05 -0.70
N ILE A 62 1.43 17.48 -0.54
CA ILE A 62 2.58 16.58 -0.45
C ILE A 62 3.05 16.54 0.99
N LYS A 63 3.07 15.33 1.57
CA LYS A 63 3.68 15.07 2.86
C LYS A 63 5.07 14.46 2.65
N ARG A 64 6.09 15.07 3.25
CA ARG A 64 7.41 14.45 3.37
C ARG A 64 7.35 13.35 4.43
N LEU A 65 7.78 12.15 4.07
CA LEU A 65 7.91 11.05 5.02
C LEU A 65 9.30 11.14 5.64
N ASP A 66 9.35 11.74 6.82
CA ASP A 66 10.59 12.00 7.56
C ASP A 66 10.90 10.86 8.54
N ASP A 67 11.99 11.02 9.29
CA ASP A 67 12.46 10.11 10.34
C ASP A 67 12.95 8.75 9.79
N MET A 68 13.76 8.81 8.73
CA MET A 68 14.45 7.66 8.16
C MET A 68 15.95 7.74 8.50
N PRO A 69 16.59 6.63 8.92
CA PRO A 69 18.03 6.58 9.15
C PRO A 69 18.82 7.03 7.91
N VAL A 70 19.89 7.82 8.13
CA VAL A 70 20.81 8.19 7.05
C VAL A 70 21.36 6.94 6.37
N GLY A 71 21.34 6.91 5.05
CA GLY A 71 21.75 5.73 4.27
C GLY A 71 20.64 4.71 4.02
N SER A 72 19.39 5.01 4.41
CA SER A 72 18.24 4.17 4.04
C SER A 72 18.16 3.99 2.52
N GLY A 73 18.05 2.74 2.08
CA GLY A 73 17.87 2.41 0.67
C GLY A 73 16.41 2.47 0.22
N ARG A 74 16.19 2.34 -1.09
CA ARG A 74 14.86 2.36 -1.74
C ARG A 74 13.84 1.41 -1.12
N LEU A 75 14.28 0.24 -0.62
CA LEU A 75 13.41 -0.73 0.02
C LEU A 75 12.84 -0.19 1.34
N ALA A 76 13.69 0.40 2.19
CA ALA A 76 13.28 0.98 3.47
C ALA A 76 12.35 2.18 3.25
N GLU A 77 12.66 3.05 2.28
CA GLU A 77 11.79 4.16 1.88
C GLU A 77 10.43 3.66 1.39
N GLY A 78 10.42 2.59 0.56
CA GLY A 78 9.21 1.94 0.08
C GLY A 78 8.35 1.35 1.20
N ARG A 79 8.97 0.69 2.19
CA ARG A 79 8.28 0.16 3.39
C ARG A 79 7.69 1.29 4.22
N ARG A 80 8.40 2.40 4.40
CA ARG A 80 7.89 3.59 5.10
C ARG A 80 6.68 4.18 4.40
N ALA A 81 6.72 4.33 3.08
CA ALA A 81 5.60 4.80 2.28
C ALA A 81 4.40 3.85 2.35
N ALA A 82 4.62 2.54 2.24
CA ALA A 82 3.58 1.53 2.37
C ALA A 82 2.91 1.56 3.75
N GLY A 83 3.69 1.66 4.83
CA GLY A 83 3.18 1.79 6.19
C GLY A 83 2.39 3.09 6.43
N TYR A 84 2.78 4.19 5.78
CA TYR A 84 1.99 5.41 5.81
C TYR A 84 0.64 5.24 5.10
N LEU A 85 0.64 4.63 3.91
CA LEU A 85 -0.59 4.40 3.13
C LEU A 85 -1.51 3.37 3.78
N SER A 86 -0.98 2.37 4.48
CA SER A 86 -1.80 1.35 5.17
C SER A 86 -2.70 1.93 6.26
N LYS A 87 -2.35 3.11 6.81
CA LYS A 87 -3.24 3.88 7.71
C LYS A 87 -4.60 4.14 7.06
N TYR A 88 -4.61 4.53 5.79
CA TYR A 88 -5.83 4.89 5.06
C TYR A 88 -6.61 3.67 4.60
N VAL A 89 -5.91 2.58 4.28
CA VAL A 89 -6.54 1.27 4.11
C VAL A 89 -7.27 0.87 5.39
N GLY A 90 -6.65 1.06 6.56
CA GLY A 90 -7.23 0.81 7.88
C GLY A 90 -8.52 1.60 8.13
N LYS A 91 -8.52 2.92 7.91
CA LYS A 91 -9.70 3.78 8.12
C LYS A 91 -10.93 3.31 7.34
N SER A 92 -10.73 2.83 6.11
CA SER A 92 -11.84 2.32 5.29
C SER A 92 -12.51 1.06 5.89
N PHE A 93 -11.94 0.43 6.93
CA PHE A 93 -12.58 -0.69 7.62
C PHE A 93 -13.62 -0.22 8.63
N ASP A 94 -13.47 0.96 9.23
CA ASP A 94 -14.32 1.42 10.33
C ASP A 94 -15.65 2.03 9.85
N GLU A 95 -15.84 2.18 8.54
CA GLU A 95 -17.03 2.80 7.94
C GLU A 95 -17.90 1.77 7.21
N PRO A 96 -19.00 1.26 7.84
CA PRO A 96 -19.77 0.11 7.34
C PRO A 96 -20.48 0.36 5.99
N ALA A 97 -20.89 1.61 5.73
CA ALA A 97 -21.53 2.01 4.48
C ALA A 97 -20.58 1.98 3.27
N GLU A 98 -19.27 1.89 3.51
CA GLU A 98 -18.23 2.02 2.49
C GLU A 98 -17.61 0.67 2.08
N ARG A 99 -18.02 -0.42 2.75
CA ARG A 99 -17.55 -1.78 2.49
C ARG A 99 -18.24 -2.37 1.26
N VAL A 100 -17.85 -1.92 0.07
CA VAL A 100 -18.22 -2.62 -1.16
C VAL A 100 -17.43 -3.93 -1.24
N ALA A 101 -18.11 -5.05 -1.00
CA ALA A 101 -17.51 -6.37 -1.06
C ALA A 101 -16.85 -6.63 -2.42
N GLY A 102 -15.70 -7.30 -2.42
CA GLY A 102 -14.99 -7.71 -3.64
C GLY A 102 -14.16 -6.63 -4.35
N LEU A 103 -14.12 -5.39 -3.84
CA LEU A 103 -13.27 -4.34 -4.41
C LEU A 103 -11.93 -4.21 -3.67
N HIS A 104 -10.86 -4.02 -4.43
CA HIS A 104 -9.56 -3.69 -3.87
C HIS A 104 -9.60 -2.32 -3.17
N ARG A 105 -9.03 -2.26 -1.98
CA ARG A 105 -8.87 -1.05 -1.15
C ARG A 105 -7.64 -0.23 -1.50
N TYR A 106 -6.84 -0.74 -2.42
CA TYR A 106 -5.70 -0.07 -3.00
C TYR A 106 -5.59 -0.51 -4.46
N GLU A 107 -4.91 0.28 -5.26
CA GLU A 107 -4.61 -0.06 -6.64
C GLU A 107 -3.15 0.22 -6.93
N VAL A 108 -2.57 -0.59 -7.80
CA VAL A 108 -1.19 -0.46 -8.24
C VAL A 108 -1.13 -0.22 -9.74
N ALA A 109 -0.01 0.31 -10.21
CA ALA A 109 0.28 0.38 -11.63
C ALA A 109 0.17 -1.01 -12.30
N GLN A 110 -0.34 -1.03 -13.53
CA GLN A 110 -0.39 -2.24 -14.34
C GLN A 110 1.02 -2.83 -14.48
N GLY A 111 1.16 -4.14 -14.20
CA GLY A 111 2.45 -4.84 -14.23
C GLY A 111 3.26 -4.72 -12.94
N PHE A 112 2.80 -3.95 -11.94
CA PHE A 112 3.45 -3.80 -10.63
C PHE A 112 2.70 -4.52 -9.50
N THR A 113 1.74 -5.38 -9.84
CA THR A 113 1.08 -6.25 -8.86
C THR A 113 2.09 -7.21 -8.23
N PRO A 114 2.19 -7.25 -6.88
CA PRO A 114 3.04 -8.22 -6.21
C PRO A 114 2.68 -9.65 -6.62
N ARG A 115 3.70 -10.47 -6.88
CA ARG A 115 3.48 -11.88 -7.20
C ARG A 115 3.21 -12.65 -5.91
N ALA A 116 2.11 -13.40 -5.88
CA ALA A 116 1.86 -14.35 -4.80
C ALA A 116 2.90 -15.48 -4.86
N VAL A 117 3.63 -15.66 -3.76
CA VAL A 117 4.54 -16.79 -3.55
C VAL A 117 3.84 -17.78 -2.65
N ARG A 118 3.82 -19.06 -3.03
CA ARG A 118 3.29 -20.14 -2.20
C ARG A 118 4.46 -20.87 -1.55
N LEU A 119 4.39 -20.99 -0.23
CA LEU A 119 5.32 -21.75 0.59
C LEU A 119 4.57 -22.96 1.18
N SER A 120 5.27 -24.06 1.40
CA SER A 120 4.71 -25.29 1.98
C SER A 120 5.75 -25.96 2.86
N GLY A 121 5.33 -26.52 3.98
CA GLY A 121 6.19 -27.20 4.95
C GLY A 121 5.40 -28.25 5.73
N VAL A 122 6.08 -29.03 6.58
CA VAL A 122 5.41 -30.04 7.40
C VAL A 122 4.88 -29.46 8.71
N SER A 123 5.27 -28.23 9.04
CA SER A 123 4.75 -27.47 10.17
C SER A 123 4.57 -25.97 9.83
N ALA A 124 3.83 -25.26 10.67
CA ALA A 124 3.72 -23.80 10.58
C ALA A 124 5.06 -23.09 10.87
N VAL A 125 5.91 -23.68 11.71
CA VAL A 125 7.26 -23.19 12.00
C VAL A 125 8.11 -23.27 10.74
N ASP A 126 8.07 -24.38 10.01
CA ASP A 126 8.85 -24.55 8.78
C ASP A 126 8.47 -23.51 7.72
N VAL A 127 7.16 -23.24 7.58
CA VAL A 127 6.67 -22.23 6.62
C VAL A 127 7.06 -20.82 7.06
N HIS A 128 7.05 -20.54 8.36
CA HIS A 128 7.54 -19.28 8.92
C HIS A 128 9.03 -19.08 8.62
N ASP A 129 9.86 -20.10 8.84
CA ASP A 129 11.31 -20.01 8.60
C ASP A 129 11.62 -19.81 7.11
N GLN A 130 10.89 -20.50 6.22
CA GLN A 130 10.95 -20.25 4.77
C GLN A 130 10.56 -18.80 4.41
N ALA A 131 9.54 -18.24 5.07
CA ALA A 131 9.12 -16.86 4.85
C ALA A 131 10.18 -15.87 5.32
N VAL A 132 10.82 -16.12 6.47
CA VAL A 132 11.95 -15.31 6.99
C VAL A 132 13.12 -15.34 6.01
N GLU A 133 13.48 -16.50 5.48
CA GLU A 133 14.53 -16.63 4.46
C GLU A 133 14.18 -15.82 3.21
N HIS A 134 12.95 -15.93 2.71
CA HIS A 134 12.46 -15.13 1.58
C HIS A 134 12.53 -13.61 1.82
N MET A 135 12.41 -13.18 3.08
CA MET A 135 12.48 -11.79 3.51
C MET A 135 13.91 -11.34 3.84
N GLY A 136 14.92 -12.13 3.46
CA GLY A 136 16.35 -11.81 3.64
C GLY A 136 16.92 -12.25 4.98
N GLY A 137 16.30 -13.23 5.64
CA GLY A 137 16.75 -13.76 6.93
C GLY A 137 16.41 -12.88 8.13
N VAL A 138 15.64 -11.80 7.93
CA VAL A 138 15.23 -10.89 8.99
C VAL A 138 13.94 -11.41 9.63
N LEU A 139 13.89 -11.49 10.95
CA LEU A 139 12.67 -11.86 11.66
C LEU A 139 11.58 -10.78 11.53
N PRO A 140 10.30 -11.16 11.51
CA PRO A 140 9.21 -10.19 11.49
C PRO A 140 9.20 -9.35 12.77
N GLU A 141 9.00 -8.04 12.62
CA GLU A 141 8.86 -7.09 13.74
C GLU A 141 7.52 -7.31 14.47
N ARG A 142 6.48 -7.69 13.73
CA ARG A 142 5.15 -7.97 14.27
C ARG A 142 4.62 -9.27 13.72
N SER A 143 3.92 -10.00 14.57
CA SER A 143 3.18 -11.20 14.19
C SER A 143 1.80 -11.19 14.83
N TRP A 144 0.87 -11.87 14.18
CA TRP A 144 -0.47 -12.13 14.68
C TRP A 144 -0.85 -13.58 14.34
N SER A 145 -1.57 -14.24 15.24
CA SER A 145 -2.04 -15.60 15.05
C SER A 145 -3.48 -15.72 15.54
N SER A 146 -4.31 -16.38 14.73
CA SER A 146 -5.69 -16.69 15.10
C SER A 146 -5.78 -17.59 16.33
N ALA A 147 -4.72 -18.35 16.65
CA ALA A 147 -4.68 -19.21 17.84
C ALA A 147 -4.71 -18.41 19.16
N GLY A 148 -4.28 -17.13 19.14
CA GLY A 148 -4.37 -16.25 20.29
C GLY A 148 -5.71 -15.50 20.42
N VAL A 149 -6.66 -15.74 19.52
CA VAL A 149 -7.95 -15.06 19.50
C VAL A 149 -9.02 -15.99 20.07
N GLU A 150 -9.54 -15.61 21.23
CA GLU A 150 -10.64 -16.34 21.87
C GLU A 150 -11.85 -16.42 20.94
N GLY A 151 -12.39 -17.63 20.77
CA GLY A 151 -13.60 -17.86 19.97
C GLY A 151 -13.44 -17.76 18.45
N TRP A 152 -12.21 -17.78 17.91
CA TRP A 152 -11.97 -17.75 16.46
C TRP A 152 -12.70 -18.89 15.71
N GLN A 153 -13.54 -18.53 14.72
CA GLN A 153 -14.35 -19.48 13.94
C GLN A 153 -13.81 -19.72 12.51
N GLY A 154 -12.73 -19.04 12.11
CA GLY A 154 -12.14 -19.18 10.78
C GLY A 154 -11.09 -20.29 10.69
N PRO A 155 -10.55 -20.57 9.48
CA PRO A 155 -9.35 -21.38 9.34
C PRO A 155 -8.18 -20.80 10.15
N PRO A 156 -7.21 -21.62 10.59
CA PRO A 156 -5.99 -21.13 11.20
C PRO A 156 -5.27 -20.13 10.29
N ALA A 157 -4.95 -18.96 10.83
CA ALA A 157 -4.34 -17.88 10.08
C ALA A 157 -3.22 -17.22 10.89
N VAL A 158 -2.13 -16.90 10.20
CA VAL A 158 -1.02 -16.12 10.76
C VAL A 158 -0.71 -14.97 9.82
N TRP A 159 -0.28 -13.85 10.40
CA TRP A 159 0.17 -12.68 9.68
C TRP A 159 1.48 -12.20 10.28
N PHE A 160 2.37 -11.71 9.42
CA PHE A 160 3.69 -11.22 9.78
C PHE A 160 3.97 -9.90 9.07
N SER A 161 4.74 -9.01 9.71
CA SER A 161 5.19 -7.74 9.15
C SER A 161 6.66 -7.51 9.46
N TRP A 162 7.39 -7.07 8.44
CA TRP A 162 8.80 -6.69 8.52
C TRP A 162 8.95 -5.17 8.38
N ALA A 163 9.96 -4.60 9.04
CA ALA A 163 10.30 -3.17 8.99
C ALA A 163 11.05 -2.78 7.72
#